data_AF-A0A1G5BCF2-F1
#
_entry.id   AF-A0A1G5BCF2-F1
#
_cell.length_a   1.000
_cell.length_b   1.000
_cell.length_c   1.000
_cell.angle_alpha   90.00
_cell.angle_beta   90.00
_cell.angle_gamma   90.00
#
_symmetry.space_group_name_H-M   'P 1'
#
loop_
_entity.id
_entity.type
_entity.pdbx_description
1 polymer ?
#
loop_
_entity_poly.entity_id
_entity_poly.type
_entity_poly.pdbx_seq_one_letter_code
_entity_poly.pdbx_strand_id
1 'polypeptide(L)' 'MPRSDAKRRADNKYNLAHYTVLGCKMKIPEAEAFKKACKDAGTTPNAVFREAAEKFMKDLERDI' A
#
# COMPACT_ATOMS: atom_id res chain seq x y z
N MET A 1 21.00 12.60 2.28
CA MET A 1 21.99 11.68 1.67
C MET A 1 21.24 10.68 0.79
N PRO A 2 21.54 10.56 -0.51
CA PRO A 2 20.92 9.55 -1.37
C PRO A 2 21.32 8.14 -0.90
N ARG A 3 20.40 7.17 -0.94
CA ARG A 3 20.69 5.78 -0.56
C ARG A 3 21.72 5.20 -1.53
N SER A 4 22.85 4.71 -1.01
CA SER A 4 23.85 3.96 -1.79
C SER A 4 23.20 2.76 -2.48
N ASP A 5 23.65 2.40 -3.69
CA ASP A 5 23.09 1.29 -4.46
C ASP A 5 23.09 -0.05 -3.68
N ALA A 6 24.10 -0.28 -2.84
CA ALA A 6 24.16 -1.44 -1.93
C ALA A 6 22.97 -1.50 -0.96
N LYS A 7 22.59 -0.36 -0.37
CA LYS A 7 21.45 -0.25 0.55
C LYS A 7 20.12 -0.47 -0.17
N ARG A 8 20.00 -0.01 -1.42
CA ARG A 8 18.82 -0.25 -2.26
C ARG A 8 18.65 -1.73 -2.58
N ARG A 9 19.73 -2.44 -2.94
CA ARG A 9 19.68 -3.90 -3.19
C ARG A 9 19.30 -4.70 -1.95
N ALA A 10 19.86 -4.33 -0.79
CA ALA A 10 19.52 -4.97 0.48
C ALA A 10 18.04 -4.78 0.86
N ASP A 11 17.54 -3.55 0.73
CA ASP A 11 16.12 -3.20 0.97
C ASP A 11 15.20 -3.98 0.02
N ASN A 12 15.56 -4.09 -1.26
CA ASN A 12 14.78 -4.86 -2.23
C ASN A 12 14.75 -6.36 -1.91
N LYS A 13 15.87 -6.94 -1.47
CA LYS A 13 15.95 -8.36 -1.07
C LYS A 13 15.08 -8.64 0.16
N TYR A 14 15.09 -7.74 1.14
CA TYR A 14 14.22 -7.83 2.30
C TYR A 14 12.75 -7.68 1.89
N ASN A 15 12.44 -6.71 1.04
CA ASN A 15 11.07 -6.47 0.60
C ASN A 15 10.48 -7.67 -0.16
N LEU A 16 11.28 -8.31 -1.02
CA LEU A 16 10.91 -9.54 -1.73
C LEU A 16 10.65 -10.74 -0.81
N ALA A 17 11.35 -10.84 0.31
CA ALA A 17 11.22 -11.96 1.24
C ALA A 17 10.05 -11.77 2.23
N HIS A 18 9.71 -10.53 2.57
CA HIS A 18 8.77 -10.23 3.66
C HIS A 18 7.46 -9.58 3.22
N TYR A 19 7.36 -9.09 1.98
CA TYR A 19 6.16 -8.42 1.48
C TYR A 19 5.68 -9.06 0.19
N THR A 20 4.37 -9.17 0.06
CA THR A 20 3.70 -9.55 -1.18
C THR A 20 2.88 -8.37 -1.71
N VAL A 21 2.78 -8.24 -3.02
CA VAL A 21 2.03 -7.16 -3.66
C VAL A 21 0.57 -7.59 -3.81
N LEU A 22 -0.32 -6.96 -3.04
CA LEU A 22 -1.76 -7.05 -3.25
C LEU A 22 -2.19 -5.98 -4.26
N GLY A 23 -2.50 -6.39 -5.48
CA GLY A 23 -2.97 -5.51 -6.55
C GLY A 23 -4.50 -5.46 -6.61
N CYS A 24 -5.09 -4.26 -6.51
CA CYS A 24 -6.51 -4.05 -6.78
C CYS A 24 -6.70 -3.53 -8.21
N LYS A 25 -7.44 -4.28 -9.04
CA LYS A 25 -7.82 -3.83 -10.39
C LYS A 25 -9.03 -2.91 -10.28
N MET A 26 -8.90 -1.67 -10.76
CA MET A 26 -9.96 -0.68 -10.82
C MET A 26 -10.03 -0.06 -12.21
N LYS A 27 -11.17 0.56 -12.56
CA LYS A 27 -11.27 1.33 -13.81
C LYS A 27 -10.35 2.55 -13.72
N ILE A 28 -9.74 2.90 -14.85
CA ILE A 28 -8.86 4.08 -14.99
C ILE A 28 -9.46 5.35 -14.36
N PRO A 29 -10.72 5.75 -14.64
CA PRO A 29 -11.29 6.96 -14.05
C PRO A 29 -11.42 6.88 -12.52
N GLU A 30 -11.72 5.71 -11.98
CA GLU A 30 -11.83 5.50 -10.52
C GLU A 30 -10.46 5.54 -9.86
N ALA A 31 -9.43 4.99 -10.51
CA ALA A 31 -8.06 5.05 -10.03
C ALA A 31 -7.51 6.49 -10.00
N GLU A 32 -7.87 7.32 -10.98
CA GLU A 32 -7.50 8.75 -11.00
C GLU A 32 -8.24 9.55 -9.93
N ALA A 33 -9.56 9.33 -9.79
CA ALA A 33 -10.35 9.94 -8.73
C ALA A 33 -9.82 9.57 -7.34
N PHE A 34 -9.48 8.30 -7.13
CA PHE A 34 -8.92 7.80 -5.87
C PHE A 34 -7.54 8.40 -5.57
N LYS A 35 -6.66 8.50 -6.57
CA LYS A 35 -5.36 9.19 -6.40
C LYS A 35 -5.54 10.65 -6.03
N LYS A 36 -6.50 11.35 -6.64
CA LYS A 36 -6.82 12.74 -6.32
C LYS A 36 -7.35 12.87 -4.90
N ALA A 37 -8.32 12.03 -4.51
CA ALA A 37 -8.87 12.00 -3.17
C ALA A 37 -7.82 11.71 -2.09
N CYS A 38 -6.90 10.76 -2.35
CA CYS A 38 -5.78 10.49 -1.44
C CYS A 38 -4.87 11.73 -1.31
N LYS A 39 -4.56 12.40 -2.42
CA LYS A 39 -3.73 13.61 -2.41
C LYS A 39 -4.37 14.75 -1.61
N ASP A 40 -5.68 14.97 -1.77
CA ASP A 40 -6.46 15.95 -1.00
C ASP A 40 -6.52 15.58 0.50
N ALA A 41 -6.66 14.29 0.83
CA ALA A 41 -6.66 13.79 2.20
C ALA A 41 -5.25 13.77 2.84
N GLY A 42 -4.19 14.12 2.10
CA GLY A 42 -2.80 14.01 2.56
C GLY A 42 -2.33 12.57 2.80
N THR A 43 -3.08 11.58 2.31
CA THR A 43 -2.75 10.16 2.42
C THR A 43 -2.17 9.64 1.10
N THR A 44 -1.52 8.48 1.15
CA THR A 44 -1.12 7.78 -0.08
C THR A 44 -2.11 6.67 -0.37
N PRO A 45 -2.38 6.34 -1.65
CA PRO A 45 -3.23 5.21 -2.00
C PRO A 45 -2.82 3.93 -1.27
N ASN A 46 -1.50 3.69 -1.15
CA ASN A 46 -0.96 2.52 -0.45
C ASN A 46 -1.23 2.54 1.06
N ALA A 47 -1.25 3.72 1.70
CA ALA A 47 -1.65 3.85 3.09
C ALA A 47 -3.14 3.52 3.27
N VAL A 48 -4.00 4.03 2.38
CA VAL A 48 -5.46 3.73 2.43
C VAL A 48 -5.73 2.25 2.21
N PHE A 49 -5.05 1.61 1.25
CA PHE A 49 -5.19 0.15 1.05
C PHE A 49 -4.75 -0.65 2.27
N ARG A 50 -3.64 -0.26 2.91
CA ARG A 50 -3.14 -0.94 4.09
C ARG A 50 -4.08 -0.76 5.28
N GLU A 51 -4.58 0.45 5.52
CA GLU A 51 -5.52 0.73 6.60
C GLU A 51 -6.86 0.01 6.39
N ALA A 52 -7.35 -0.03 5.15
CA ALA A 52 -8.55 -0.76 4.80
C ALA A 52 -8.37 -2.27 4.98
N ALA A 53 -7.21 -2.83 4.59
CA ALA A 53 -6.89 -4.24 4.80
C ALA A 53 -6.77 -4.59 6.29
N GLU A 54 -6.11 -3.74 7.09
CA GLU A 54 -5.99 -3.93 8.53
C GLU A 54 -7.34 -3.83 9.25
N LYS A 55 -8.21 -2.88 8.85
CA LYS A 55 -9.58 -2.79 9.37
C LYS A 55 -10.41 -4.01 9.00
N PHE A 56 -10.36 -4.43 7.73
CA PHE A 56 -11.09 -5.59 7.25
C PHE A 56 -10.70 -6.88 7.99
N MET A 57 -9.40 -7.10 8.24
CA MET A 57 -8.94 -8.24 9.04
C MET A 57 -9.42 -8.16 10.50
N LYS A 58 -9.35 -6.99 11.13
CA LYS A 58 -9.82 -6.79 12.51
C LYS A 58 -11.32 -6.97 12.68
N ASP A 59 -12.11 -6.54 11.71
CA ASP A 59 -13.56 -6.72 11.76
C ASP A 59 -13.92 -8.20 11.60
N LEU A 60 -13.25 -8.94 10.71
CA LEU A 60 -13.38 -10.39 10.59
C LEU A 60 -12.99 -11.15 11.87
N GLU A 61 -11.95 -10.71 12.59
CA GLU A 61 -11.56 -11.29 13.88
C GLU A 61 -12.53 -10.97 15.02
N ARG A 62 -13.39 -9.94 14.87
CA ARG A 62 -14.40 -9.57 15.87
C ARG A 62 -15.74 -10.29 15.70
N ASP A 63 -15.95 -10.95 14.57
CA ASP A 63 -17.15 -11.73 14.26
C ASP A 63 -16.96 -13.26 14.44
N ILE A 64 -15.84 -13.70 15.04
CA ILE A 64 -15.57 -15.09 15.45
C ILE A 64 -15.65 -15.26 16.97
#